data_AF-A0A229HFA1-F1
#
_entry.id   AF-A0A229HFA1-F1
#
_cell.length_a   1.000
_cell.length_b   1.000
_cell.length_c   1.000
_cell.angle_alpha   90.00
_cell.angle_beta   90.00
_cell.angle_gamma   90.00
#
_symmetry.space_group_name_H-M   'P 1'
#
loop_
_entity.id
_entity.type
_entity.pdbx_description
1 polymer ?
#
loop_
_entity_poly.entity_id
_entity_poly.type
_entity_poly.pdbx_seq_one_letter_code
_entity_poly.pdbx_strand_id
1 'polypeptide(L)'
;MLRGVTHHITATREDGTVFEVSYGYGARQRRLLACLHCDWEEQITYGGARHKGLDHLAQAHGAVGSPTMTADARARRQVLWAMTVCFLIAAVILWWATSRT
;
A
#
# COMPACT_ATOMS: atom_id res chain seq x y z
N MET A 1 11.25 -3.10 10.58
CA MET A 1 10.68 -1.74 10.46
C MET A 1 10.45 -1.36 9.00
N LEU A 2 9.18 -1.11 8.63
CA LEU A 2 8.82 -0.60 7.31
C LEU A 2 9.38 0.82 7.09
N ARG A 3 9.86 1.09 5.87
CA ARG A 3 10.35 2.41 5.45
C ARG A 3 9.43 3.11 4.47
N GLY A 4 8.62 2.37 3.71
CA GLY A 4 7.64 2.93 2.80
C GLY A 4 6.39 2.06 2.76
N VAL A 5 5.28 2.55 3.31
CA VAL A 5 3.99 1.86 3.26
C VAL A 5 3.34 2.12 1.91
N THR A 6 2.78 1.07 1.32
CA THR A 6 2.09 1.12 0.03
C THR A 6 0.61 0.83 0.17
N HIS A 7 0.25 -0.05 1.09
CA HIS A 7 -1.13 -0.44 1.34
C HIS A 7 -1.33 -0.73 2.81
N HIS A 8 -2.57 -0.55 3.25
CA HIS A 8 -3.07 -0.93 4.56
C HIS A 8 -4.11 -2.02 4.36
N ILE A 9 -3.97 -3.12 5.09
CA ILE A 9 -4.87 -4.26 5.08
C ILE A 9 -5.59 -4.24 6.42
N THR A 10 -6.91 -4.09 6.41
CA THR A 10 -7.71 -4.00 7.62
C THR A 10 -8.73 -5.10 7.71
N ALA A 11 -9.06 -5.49 8.94
CA ALA A 11 -10.19 -6.35 9.26
C ALA A 11 -10.80 -5.93 10.61
N THR A 12 -12.06 -6.25 10.82
CA THR A 12 -12.82 -5.89 12.02
C THR A 12 -13.07 -7.13 12.87
N ARG A 13 -12.92 -7.01 14.19
CA ARG A 13 -13.37 -8.00 15.17
C ARG A 13 -14.89 -7.84 15.42
N GLU A 14 -15.53 -8.85 15.99
CA GLU A 14 -16.97 -8.86 16.31
C GLU A 14 -17.42 -7.66 17.18
N ASP A 15 -16.53 -7.13 18.02
CA ASP A 15 -16.77 -5.95 18.87
C ASP A 15 -16.70 -4.61 18.09
N GLY A 16 -16.44 -4.64 16.78
CA GLY A 16 -16.29 -3.46 15.94
C GLY A 16 -14.88 -2.88 15.91
N THR A 17 -13.93 -3.44 16.67
CA THR A 17 -12.53 -2.99 16.67
C THR A 17 -11.87 -3.28 15.34
N VAL A 18 -11.27 -2.26 14.73
CA VAL A 18 -10.52 -2.39 13.48
C VAL A 18 -9.06 -2.69 13.79
N PHE A 19 -8.55 -3.74 13.15
CA PHE A 19 -7.15 -4.12 13.19
C PHE A 19 -6.51 -3.95 11.81
N GLU A 20 -5.22 -3.62 11.81
CA GLU A 20 -4.50 -3.24 10.60
C GLU A 20 -3.11 -3.87 10.50
N VAL A 21 -2.79 -4.31 9.28
CA VAL A 21 -1.46 -4.71 8.84
C VAL A 21 -1.01 -3.77 7.72
N SER A 22 0.15 -3.14 7.90
CA SER A 22 0.77 -2.32 6.86
C SER A 22 1.59 -3.19 5.89
N TYR A 23 1.40 -2.98 4.60
CA TYR A 23 2.16 -3.61 3.51
C TYR A 23 3.02 -2.59 2.77
N GLY A 24 4.31 -2.88 2.62
CA GLY A 24 5.21 -1.97 1.94
C GLY A 24 6.63 -2.48 1.81
N TYR A 25 7.60 -1.57 1.81
CA TYR A 25 9.01 -1.84 1.60
C TYR A 25 9.84 -1.53 2.85
N GLY A 26 10.68 -2.46 3.24
CA GLY A 26 11.70 -2.33 4.28
C GLY A 26 13.07 -1.97 3.73
N ALA A 27 14.11 -2.25 4.54
CA ALA A 27 15.48 -2.11 4.11
C ALA A 27 15.76 -2.99 2.86
N ARG A 28 16.60 -2.49 1.94
CA ARG A 28 16.96 -3.15 0.68
C ARG A 28 15.75 -3.45 -0.23
N GLN A 29 14.70 -2.62 -0.17
CA GLN A 29 13.49 -2.75 -1.02
C GLN A 29 12.78 -4.11 -0.87
N ARG A 30 12.95 -4.77 0.29
CA ARG A 30 12.25 -6.02 0.58
C ARG A 30 10.80 -5.72 0.92
N ARG A 31 9.86 -6.48 0.33
CA ARG A 31 8.45 -6.36 0.67
C ARG A 31 8.20 -6.93 2.06
N LEU A 32 7.52 -6.17 2.90
CA LEU A 32 7.24 -6.49 4.30
C LEU A 32 5.76 -6.28 4.59
N LEU A 33 5.22 -7.15 5.44
CA LEU A 33 4.02 -6.92 6.23
C LEU A 33 4.45 -6.64 7.68
N ALA A 34 3.80 -5.69 8.34
CA ALA A 34 3.91 -5.53 9.78
C ALA A 34 2.54 -5.24 10.38
N CYS A 35 2.24 -5.85 11.52
CA CYS A 35 1.04 -5.54 12.28
C CYS A 35 1.23 -4.22 13.05
N LEU A 36 0.19 -3.39 13.11
CA LEU A 36 0.21 -2.17 13.93
C LEU A 36 -0.17 -2.41 15.39
N HIS A 37 -0.56 -3.64 15.75
CA HIS A 37 -1.11 -3.98 17.05
C HIS A 37 -0.28 -5.03 17.81
N CYS A 38 0.77 -5.58 17.20
CA CYS A 38 1.74 -6.47 17.84
C CYS A 38 3.08 -6.43 17.09
N ASP A 39 4.11 -7.09 17.63
CA ASP A 39 5.47 -7.10 17.07
C ASP A 39 5.65 -8.03 15.85
N TRP A 40 4.56 -8.49 15.25
CA TRP A 40 4.62 -9.37 14.08
C TRP A 40 5.08 -8.62 12.83
N GLU A 41 6.14 -9.11 12.20
CA GLU A 41 6.67 -8.65 10.92
C GLU A 41 7.01 -9.87 10.05
N GLU A 42 6.58 -9.85 8.79
CA GLU A 42 6.85 -10.93 7.83
C GLU A 42 7.38 -10.38 6.50
N GLN A 43 8.45 -11.00 6.00
CA GLN A 43 8.96 -10.71 4.67
C GLN A 43 8.21 -11.49 3.59
N ILE A 44 7.76 -10.78 2.55
CA ILE A 44 7.08 -11.37 1.41
C ILE A 44 7.97 -11.39 0.18
N THR A 45 8.16 -12.57 -0.39
CA THR A 45 8.96 -12.75 -1.61
C THR A 45 8.11 -12.56 -2.87
N TYR A 46 6.89 -13.10 -2.89
CA TYR A 46 5.97 -13.01 -4.03
C TYR A 46 4.51 -13.14 -3.61
N GLY A 47 3.63 -12.29 -4.17
CA GLY A 47 2.18 -12.37 -3.98
C GLY A 47 1.71 -12.44 -2.52
N GLY A 48 0.43 -12.74 -2.30
CA GLY A 48 -0.07 -13.21 -1.00
C GLY A 48 -0.16 -12.20 0.14
N ALA A 49 0.29 -10.95 -0.01
CA ALA A 49 0.28 -9.95 1.07
C ALA A 49 -1.08 -9.76 1.73
N ARG A 50 -2.14 -9.66 0.92
CA ARG A 50 -3.52 -9.56 1.42
C ARG A 50 -3.93 -10.77 2.25
N HIS A 51 -3.72 -11.98 1.72
CA HIS A 51 -4.11 -13.21 2.40
C HIS A 51 -3.34 -13.41 3.70
N LYS A 52 -2.01 -13.26 3.67
CA LYS A 52 -1.17 -13.38 4.87
C LYS A 52 -1.51 -12.34 5.95
N GLY A 53 -1.76 -11.10 5.54
CA GLY A 53 -2.21 -10.05 6.45
C GLY A 53 -3.56 -10.41 7.10
N LEU A 54 -4.55 -10.83 6.30
CA LEU A 54 -5.86 -11.22 6.83
C LEU A 54 -5.79 -12.48 7.71
N ASP A 55 -4.97 -13.47 7.36
CA ASP A 55 -4.77 -14.66 8.17
C ASP A 55 -4.17 -14.32 9.53
N HIS A 56 -3.17 -13.44 9.57
CA HIS A 56 -2.62 -12.94 10.82
C HIS A 56 -3.67 -12.18 11.65
N LEU A 57 -4.44 -11.28 11.02
CA LEU A 57 -5.51 -10.54 11.69
C LEU A 57 -6.58 -11.47 12.27
N ALA A 58 -6.95 -12.53 11.56
CA ALA A 58 -7.88 -13.54 12.04
C ALA A 58 -7.29 -14.35 13.21
N GLN A 59 -6.06 -14.86 13.07
CA GLN A 59 -5.45 -15.78 14.04
C GLN A 59 -4.97 -15.07 15.32
N ALA A 60 -4.31 -13.91 15.19
CA ALA A 60 -3.74 -13.20 16.33
C ALA A 60 -4.73 -12.22 16.98
N HIS A 61 -5.65 -11.66 16.18
CA HIS A 61 -6.55 -10.60 16.64
C HIS A 61 -8.04 -10.97 16.53
N GLY A 62 -8.42 -12.15 16.04
CA GLY A 62 -9.82 -12.53 15.87
C GLY A 62 -10.60 -11.61 14.91
N ALA A 63 -9.89 -10.87 14.06
CA ALA A 63 -10.47 -9.88 13.16
C ALA A 63 -10.74 -10.52 11.79
N VAL A 64 -11.99 -10.91 11.56
CA VAL A 64 -12.44 -11.61 10.34
C VAL A 64 -13.47 -10.81 9.53
N GLY A 65 -14.06 -9.77 10.12
CA GLY A 65 -15.09 -8.93 9.50
C GLY A 65 -14.53 -7.89 8.53
N SER A 66 -15.34 -7.51 7.53
CA SER A 66 -15.11 -6.39 6.61
C SER A 66 -13.66 -6.23 6.10
N PRO A 67 -13.05 -7.29 5.53
CA PRO A 67 -11.65 -7.23 5.11
C PRO A 67 -11.45 -6.22 3.97
N THR A 68 -10.59 -5.22 4.18
CA THR A 68 -10.29 -4.20 3.16
C THR A 68 -8.79 -4.14 2.88
N MET A 69 -8.44 -3.70 1.67
CA MET A 69 -7.07 -3.35 1.33
C MET A 69 -7.09 -2.01 0.62
N THR A 70 -6.46 -1.00 1.20
CA THR A 70 -6.45 0.35 0.67
C THR A 70 -5.02 0.80 0.42
N ALA A 71 -4.75 1.39 -0.76
CA ALA A 71 -3.45 1.99 -1.01
C ALA A 71 -3.21 3.18 -0.08
N ASP A 72 -1.98 3.34 0.38
CA ASP A 72 -1.56 4.43 1.27
C ASP A 72 -1.73 5.80 0.59
N ALA A 73 -2.17 6.80 1.35
CA ALA A 73 -2.48 8.13 0.81
C ALA A 73 -1.25 8.83 0.22
N ARG A 74 -0.06 8.64 0.82
CA ARG A 74 1.19 9.21 0.30
C ARG A 74 1.59 8.53 -1.00
N ALA A 75 1.48 7.20 -1.06
CA ALA A 75 1.74 6.44 -2.27
C ALA A 75 0.81 6.88 -3.42
N ARG A 76 -0.50 7.01 -3.15
CA ARG A 76 -1.47 7.53 -4.13
C ARG A 76 -1.10 8.93 -4.61
N ARG A 77 -0.76 9.85 -3.70
CA ARG A 77 -0.38 11.22 -4.03
C ARG A 77 0.87 11.26 -4.91
N GLN A 78 1.88 10.43 -4.65
CA GLN A 78 3.08 10.33 -5.47
C GLN A 78 2.76 9.87 -6.89
N VAL A 79 1.91 8.86 -7.05
CA VAL A 79 1.48 8.36 -8.37
C VAL A 79 0.76 9.47 -9.15
N LEU A 80 -0.18 10.17 -8.51
CA LEU A 80 -0.91 11.26 -9.15
C LEU A 80 0.03 12.38 -9.61
N TRP A 81 0.98 12.79 -8.77
CA TRP A 81 1.98 13.78 -9.13
C TRP A 81 2.84 13.34 -10.33
N ALA A 82 3.31 12.10 -10.33
CA ALA A 82 4.11 11.56 -11.43
C ALA A 82 3.32 11.57 -12.75
N MET A 83 2.04 11.17 -12.70
CA MET A 83 1.17 11.23 -13.88
C MET A 83 1.00 12.65 -14.38
N THR A 84 0.69 13.61 -13.50
CA THR A 84 0.54 15.02 -13.87
C THR A 84 1.79 15.57 -14.55
N VAL A 85 2.98 15.28 -14.00
CA VAL A 85 4.26 15.70 -14.60
C VAL A 85 4.45 15.08 -15.99
N CYS A 86 4.16 13.78 -16.16
CA CYS A 86 4.26 13.13 -17.46
C CYS A 86 3.32 13.77 -18.50
N PHE A 87 2.07 14.06 -18.12
CA PHE A 87 1.12 14.74 -19.00
C PHE A 87 1.56 16.15 -19.36
N LEU A 88 2.11 16.91 -18.41
CA LEU A 88 2.66 18.25 -18.68
C LEU A 88 3.83 18.19 -19.66
N ILE A 89 4.76 17.24 -19.48
CA ILE A 89 5.90 17.05 -20.39
C ILE A 89 5.38 16.69 -21.80
N ALA A 90 4.45 15.75 -21.90
CA ALA A 90 3.86 15.37 -23.19
C ALA A 90 3.16 16.55 -23.87
N ALA A 91 2.41 17.36 -23.11
CA ALA A 91 1.75 18.56 -23.62
C ALA A 91 2.75 19.60 -24.13
N VAL A 92 3.87 19.82 -23.42
CA VAL A 92 4.94 20.73 -23.85
C VAL A 92 5.59 20.25 -25.14
N ILE A 93 5.87 18.95 -25.25
CA ILE A 93 6.45 18.35 -26.47
C ILE A 93 5.48 18.53 -27.65
N LEU A 94 4.19 18.22 -27.44
CA LEU A 94 3.15 18.37 -28.46
C LEU A 94 3.01 19.83 -28.90
N TRP A 95 2.92 20.77 -27.95
CA TRP A 95 2.86 22.20 -28.23
C TRP A 95 4.04 22.67 -29.08
N TRP A 96 5.25 22.29 -28.67
CA TRP A 96 6.48 22.66 -29.37
C TRP A 96 6.51 22.09 -30.79
N ALA A 97 6.10 20.83 -30.97
CA ALA A 97 6.01 20.21 -32.29
C ALA A 97 5.02 20.95 -33.21
N THR A 98 3.84 21.31 -32.71
CA THR A 98 2.83 22.06 -33.47
C THR A 98 3.23 23.51 -33.75
N SER A 99 4.09 24.12 -32.93
CA SER A 99 4.58 25.48 -33.17
C SER A 99 5.69 25.56 -34.23
N ARG A 100 6.20 24.41 -34.68
CA ARG A 100 7.25 24.29 -35.70
C ARG A 100 6.72 23.88 -37.07
N THR A 101 5.42 23.58 -37.18
CA THR A 101 4.68 23.39 -38.43
C THR A 101 4.01 24.69 -38.82
#